data_AF-A0A7W1XDB2-F1
#
_entry.id   AF-A0A7W1XDB2-F1
#
_cell.length_a   1.000
_cell.length_b   1.000
_cell.length_c   1.000
_cell.angle_alpha   90.00
_cell.angle_beta   90.00
_cell.angle_gamma   90.00
#
_symmetry.space_group_name_H-M   'P 1'
#
loop_
_entity.id
_entity.type
_entity.pdbx_description
1 polymer ?
#
loop_
_entity_poly.entity_id
_entity_poly.type
_entity_poly.pdbx_seq_one_letter_code
_entity_poly.pdbx_strand_id
1 'polypeptide(L)'
;MNQQTKQLVGIILRMIRDIYKKTIELEDMFKSNSIHILSRDFDPFNELLQILELPEEKNTLLLELVQLYLEDEMTLNELLLEFENQAKTSKV
;
A
#
# COMPACT_ATOMS: atom_id res chain seq x y z
N MET A 1 -9.84 -11.23 -7.32
CA MET A 1 -8.68 -10.98 -8.21
C MET A 1 -8.18 -12.31 -8.77
N ASN A 2 -7.54 -12.33 -9.94
CA ASN A 2 -6.86 -13.53 -10.42
C ASN A 2 -5.48 -13.67 -9.73
N GLN A 3 -4.86 -14.86 -9.82
CA GLN A 3 -3.60 -15.17 -9.13
C GLN A 3 -2.42 -14.29 -9.59
N GLN A 4 -2.37 -13.94 -10.89
CA GLN A 4 -1.31 -13.10 -11.44
C GLN A 4 -1.40 -11.66 -10.90
N THR A 5 -2.60 -11.08 -10.87
CA THR A 5 -2.86 -9.76 -10.27
C THR A 5 -2.47 -9.76 -8.79
N LYS A 6 -2.83 -10.81 -8.03
CA LYS A 6 -2.45 -10.92 -6.61
C LYS A 6 -0.94 -10.92 -6.40
N GLN A 7 -0.21 -11.67 -7.23
CA GLN A 7 1.25 -11.71 -7.17
C GLN A 7 1.87 -10.35 -7.48
N LEU A 8 1.37 -9.67 -8.52
CA LEU A 8 1.87 -8.35 -8.90
C LEU A 8 1.63 -7.32 -7.79
N VAL A 9 0.42 -7.29 -7.22
CA VAL A 9 0.08 -6.43 -6.07
C VAL A 9 0.98 -6.73 -4.88
N GLY A 10 1.21 -8.01 -4.58
CA GLY A 10 2.11 -8.41 -3.49
C GLY A 10 3.54 -7.93 -3.68
N ILE A 11 4.04 -7.95 -4.92
CA ILE A 11 5.37 -7.42 -5.27
C ILE A 11 5.40 -5.90 -5.08
N ILE A 12 4.40 -5.18 -5.58
CA ILE A 12 4.31 -3.72 -5.45
C ILE A 12 4.27 -3.31 -3.98
N LEU A 13 3.38 -3.92 -3.18
CA LEU A 13 3.27 -3.62 -1.75
C LEU A 13 4.57 -3.88 -0.99
N ARG A 14 5.30 -4.94 -1.33
CA ARG A 14 6.62 -5.21 -0.75
C ARG A 14 7.64 -4.14 -1.13
N MET A 15 7.72 -3.75 -2.41
CA MET A 15 8.61 -2.68 -2.85
C MET A 15 8.32 -1.37 -2.12
N ILE A 16 7.05 -1.02 -1.96
CA ILE A 16 6.68 0.22 -1.25
C ILE A 16 7.10 0.15 0.21
N ARG A 17 6.86 -0.97 0.91
CA ARG A 17 7.30 -1.14 2.31
C ARG A 17 8.81 -1.02 2.45
N ASP A 18 9.57 -1.64 1.55
CA ASP A 18 11.04 -1.59 1.61
C ASP A 18 11.57 -0.17 1.37
N ILE A 19 10.98 0.57 0.42
CA ILE A 19 11.32 1.98 0.19
C ILE A 19 10.96 2.83 1.41
N TYR A 20 9.76 2.64 1.97
CA TYR A 20 9.29 3.39 3.12
C TYR A 20 10.21 3.20 4.33
N LYS A 21 10.51 1.94 4.69
CA LYS A 21 11.41 1.61 5.79
C LYS A 21 12.81 2.20 5.60
N LYS A 22 13.41 1.98 4.43
CA LYS A 22 14.74 2.55 4.14
C LYS A 22 14.76 4.06 4.23
N THR A 23 13.69 4.71 3.82
CA THR A 23 13.68 6.17 3.83
C THR A 23 13.50 6.72 5.24
N ILE A 24 12.69 6.07 6.09
CA ILE A 24 12.64 6.37 7.53
C ILE A 24 14.01 6.17 8.18
N GLU A 25 14.67 5.05 7.92
CA GLU A 25 16.02 4.78 8.44
C GLU A 25 17.02 5.86 8.01
N LEU A 26 16.94 6.32 6.75
CA LEU A 26 17.76 7.41 6.25
C LEU A 26 17.43 8.74 6.95
N GLU A 27 16.17 9.08 7.14
CA GLU A 27 15.79 10.29 7.89
C GLU A 27 16.34 10.30 9.31
N ASP A 28 16.21 9.18 10.02
CA ASP A 28 16.76 8.99 11.36
C ASP A 28 18.28 9.16 11.37
N MET A 29 18.97 8.57 10.39
CA MET A 29 20.42 8.74 10.22
C MET A 29 20.81 10.19 9.96
N PHE A 30 20.01 10.94 9.20
CA PHE A 30 20.26 12.35 8.90
C PHE A 30 19.73 13.32 9.97
N LYS A 31 19.14 12.82 11.07
CA LYS A 31 18.44 13.63 12.12
C LYS A 31 17.47 14.66 11.53
N SER A 32 16.94 14.36 10.35
CA SER A 32 16.10 15.26 9.59
C SER A 32 14.67 15.04 10.05
N ASN A 33 14.21 15.85 11.02
CA ASN A 33 12.83 15.81 11.53
C ASN A 33 11.75 16.20 10.49
N SER A 34 12.03 16.21 9.19
CA SER A 34 11.19 16.92 8.21
C SER A 34 11.35 16.48 6.76
N ILE A 35 11.53 15.19 6.45
CA ILE A 35 11.25 14.72 5.08
C ILE A 35 9.89 14.04 5.10
N HIS A 36 8.85 14.74 4.65
CA HIS A 36 7.64 14.05 4.21
C HIS A 36 7.99 13.29 2.93
N ILE A 37 8.53 12.08 3.08
CA ILE A 37 9.25 11.31 2.05
C ILE A 37 8.45 11.05 0.80
N LEU A 38 7.13 10.92 0.93
CA LEU A 38 6.27 10.87 -0.24
C LEU A 38 5.96 12.31 -0.63
N SER A 39 6.81 12.89 -1.47
CA SER A 39 6.44 14.07 -2.26
C SER A 39 5.07 13.81 -2.89
N ARG A 40 4.18 14.81 -2.84
CA ARG A 40 2.80 14.74 -3.36
C ARG A 40 2.72 14.42 -4.87
N ASP A 41 3.85 14.37 -5.56
CA ASP A 41 3.93 14.22 -7.01
C ASP A 41 3.87 12.74 -7.47
N PHE A 42 4.13 11.77 -6.58
CA PHE A 42 4.01 10.35 -6.89
C PHE A 42 3.54 9.55 -5.68
N ASP A 43 2.27 9.13 -5.73
CA ASP A 43 1.66 8.28 -4.71
C ASP A 43 1.47 6.86 -5.27
N PRO A 44 2.42 5.94 -5.02
CA PRO A 44 2.37 4.58 -5.53
C PRO A 44 1.15 3.79 -5.02
N PHE A 45 0.51 4.25 -3.93
CA PHE A 45 -0.73 3.64 -3.45
C PHE A 45 -1.92 4.06 -4.29
N ASN A 46 -2.06 5.34 -4.61
CA ASN A 46 -3.12 5.79 -5.50
C ASN A 46 -3.00 5.16 -6.90
N GLU A 47 -1.78 5.02 -7.44
CA GLU A 47 -1.53 4.30 -8.69
C GLU A 47 -1.94 2.82 -8.58
N LEU A 48 -1.61 2.16 -7.46
CA LEU A 48 -2.03 0.77 -7.21
C LEU A 48 -3.56 0.64 -7.13
N LEU A 49 -4.24 1.57 -6.48
CA LEU A 49 -5.71 1.57 -6.35
C LEU A 49 -6.38 1.78 -7.72
N GLN A 50 -5.85 2.68 -8.55
CA GLN A 50 -6.31 2.88 -9.93
C GLN A 50 -6.13 1.62 -10.79
N ILE A 51 -4.96 0.98 -10.71
CA ILE A 51 -4.67 -0.28 -11.44
C ILE A 51 -5.62 -1.40 -11.02
N LEU A 52 -6.04 -1.41 -9.75
CA LEU A 52 -6.95 -2.42 -9.21
C LEU A 52 -8.43 -2.13 -9.48
N GLU A 53 -8.74 -1.00 -10.12
CA GLU A 53 -10.10 -0.55 -10.42
C GLU A 53 -11.03 -0.59 -9.19
N LEU A 54 -10.46 -0.30 -8.01
CA LEU A 54 -11.23 -0.33 -6.77
C LEU A 54 -12.08 0.95 -6.67
N PRO A 55 -13.31 0.88 -6.11
CA PRO A 55 -14.15 2.07 -5.98
C PRO A 55 -13.49 3.09 -5.08
N GLU A 56 -13.56 4.37 -5.46
CA GLU A 56 -12.98 5.47 -4.66
C GLU A 56 -13.50 5.49 -3.22
N GLU A 57 -14.74 5.07 -3.01
CA GLU A 57 -15.39 4.94 -1.70
C GLU A 57 -14.63 4.02 -0.73
N LYS A 58 -13.85 3.07 -1.26
CA LYS A 58 -13.05 2.11 -0.49
C LYS A 58 -11.59 2.52 -0.34
N ASN A 59 -11.16 3.62 -0.98
CA ASN A 59 -9.76 4.05 -0.95
C ASN A 59 -9.29 4.37 0.46
N THR A 60 -10.13 5.00 1.29
CA THR A 60 -9.80 5.29 2.69
C THR A 60 -9.49 4.03 3.48
N LEU A 61 -10.37 3.02 3.40
CA LEU A 61 -10.17 1.74 4.10
C LEU A 61 -8.91 1.02 3.60
N LEU A 62 -8.65 1.04 2.28
CA LEU A 62 -7.48 0.39 1.70
C LEU A 62 -6.17 1.09 2.10
N LEU A 63 -6.19 2.42 2.22
CA LEU A 63 -5.08 3.20 2.75
C LEU A 63 -4.81 2.88 4.22
N GLU A 64 -5.84 2.73 5.05
CA GLU A 64 -5.70 2.30 6.45
C GLU A 64 -5.07 0.90 6.54
N LEU A 65 -5.55 -0.07 5.76
CA LEU A 65 -5.00 -1.43 5.73
C LEU A 65 -3.52 -1.45 5.29
N VAL A 66 -3.17 -0.60 4.35
CA VAL A 66 -1.79 -0.40 3.91
C VAL A 66 -0.93 0.21 5.02
N GLN A 67 -1.43 1.20 5.76
CA GLN A 67 -0.70 1.81 6.88
C GLN A 67 -0.40 0.76 7.94
N LEU A 68 -1.38 -0.06 8.32
CA LEU A 68 -1.18 -1.18 9.25
C LEU A 68 -0.09 -2.16 8.75
N TYR A 69 -0.01 -2.39 7.44
CA TYR A 69 1.06 -3.23 6.86
C TYR A 69 2.44 -2.55 6.91
N LEU A 70 2.52 -1.23 6.73
CA LEU A 70 3.78 -0.48 6.83
C LEU A 70 4.29 -0.41 8.27
N GLU A 71 3.38 -0.32 9.24
CA GLU A 71 3.65 -0.27 10.68
C GLU A 71 3.90 -1.67 11.29
N ASP A 72 3.99 -2.71 10.46
CA ASP A 72 4.18 -4.11 10.85
C ASP A 72 3.04 -4.70 11.72
N GLU A 73 1.87 -4.04 11.76
CA GLU A 73 0.66 -4.49 12.45
C GLU A 73 -0.21 -5.45 11.62
N MET A 74 0.08 -5.56 10.32
CA MET A 74 -0.59 -6.49 9.40
C MET A 74 0.43 -7.21 8.50
N THR A 75 0.18 -8.47 8.17
CA THR A 75 1.00 -9.22 7.21
C THR A 75 0.56 -8.97 5.77
N LEU A 76 1.48 -9.17 4.82
CA LEU A 76 1.17 -9.06 3.40
C LEU A 76 0.04 -10.01 2.97
N ASN A 77 -0.05 -11.19 3.56
CA ASN A 77 -1.09 -12.17 3.21
C ASN A 77 -2.48 -11.72 3.68
N GLU A 78 -2.57 -11.12 4.86
CA GLU A 78 -3.82 -10.53 5.39
C GLU A 78 -4.26 -9.35 4.54
N LEU A 79 -3.33 -8.44 4.20
CA LEU A 79 -3.62 -7.30 3.33
C LEU A 79 -4.15 -7.74 1.96
N LEU A 80 -3.51 -8.74 1.34
CA LEU A 80 -3.95 -9.28 0.05
C LEU A 80 -5.32 -9.96 0.14
N LEU A 81 -5.65 -10.58 1.27
CA LEU A 81 -6.96 -11.19 1.50
C LEU A 81 -8.05 -10.12 1.58
N GLU A 82 -7.79 -9.03 2.30
CA GLU A 82 -8.73 -7.90 2.39
C GLU A 82 -8.94 -7.22 1.03
N PHE A 83 -7.88 -7.02 0.26
CA PHE A 83 -8.00 -6.49 -1.11
C PHE A 83 -8.89 -7.38 -1.99
N GLU A 84 -8.76 -8.71 -1.87
CA GLU A 84 -9.64 -9.64 -2.58
C GLU A 84 -11.09 -9.55 -2.14
N ASN A 85 -11.34 -9.42 -0.83
CA ASN A 85 -12.70 -9.29 -0.28
C ASN A 85 -13.37 -8.00 -0.76
N GLN A 86 -12.63 -6.90 -0.79
CA GLN A 86 -13.13 -5.61 -1.26
C GLN A 86 -13.39 -5.61 -2.77
N ALA A 87 -12.52 -6.25 -3.56
CA ALA A 87 -12.72 -6.38 -5.00
C ALA A 87 -13.92 -7.26 -5.37
N LYS A 88 -14.27 -8.26 -4.53
CA LYS A 88 -15.44 -9.13 -4.75
C LYS A 88 -16.75 -8.41 -4.43
N THR A 89 -16.77 -7.57 -3.40
CA THR A 89 -17.97 -6.81 -2.99
C THR A 89 -18.31 -5.65 -3.93
N SER A 90 -17.38 -5.22 -4.79
CA SER A 90 -17.61 -4.17 -5.80
C SER A 90 -18.26 -4.65 -7.11
N LYS A 91 -18.50 -5.96 -7.26
CA LYS A 91 -19.15 -6.54 -8.47
C LYS A 91 -20.68 -6.70 -8.33
N VAL A 92 -21.34 -5.85 -7.53
CA VAL A 92 -22.80 -5.84 -7.37
C VAL A 92 -23.36 -4.55 -7.94
#